data_AF-A0A9E0L3R8-F1
#
_entry.id   AF-A0A9E0L3R8-F1
#
_cell.length_a   1.000
_cell.length_b   1.000
_cell.length_c   1.000
_cell.angle_alpha   90.00
_cell.angle_beta   90.00
_cell.angle_gamma   90.00
#
_symmetry.space_group_name_H-M   'P 1'
#
loop_
_entity.id
_entity.type
_entity.pdbx_description
1 polymer ?
#
loop_
_entity_poly.entity_id
_entity_poly.type
_entity_poly.pdbx_seq_one_letter_code
_entity_poly.pdbx_strand_id
1 'polypeptide(L)'
;MRSLWTAVALAALLAGCNQPSGSSGEKATSDSGFVPPVEPAAEAPAPASAVTGFSHVKGEDLFGYYIPSSEVKVGTWKLDNIAILEEADFVKWEAGDTAGPAGPIMLEFSDTSSAASENELGQTVYAKTARILPTSYKIGGGNIQVTGTDVTLGQVRLDGTIDVAALKRARAAGPGANETVLRTGLMIGSTPFKNLSFLWFGGD
;
A
#
# COMPACT_ATOMS: atom_id res chain seq x y z
N MET A 1 39.56 31.10 21.71
CA MET A 1 40.47 30.59 22.77
C MET A 1 40.64 29.07 22.58
N ARG A 2 41.54 28.38 23.30
CA ARG A 2 42.02 27.01 22.95
C ARG A 2 41.70 25.93 24.01
N SER A 3 41.32 24.74 23.55
CA SER A 3 41.40 23.38 24.16
C SER A 3 41.26 22.35 23.00
N LEU A 4 41.96 21.22 22.85
CA LEU A 4 43.06 20.54 23.56
C LEU A 4 42.69 19.98 24.96
N TRP A 5 42.82 18.69 25.30
CA TRP A 5 43.21 17.43 24.60
C TRP A 5 42.23 16.29 25.07
N THR A 6 42.36 14.95 24.92
CA THR A 6 43.46 13.98 24.62
C THR A 6 42.88 12.66 24.06
N ALA A 7 43.65 11.56 23.98
CA ALA A 7 43.22 10.20 23.59
C ALA A 7 43.95 9.11 24.45
N VAL A 8 43.89 7.82 24.05
CA VAL A 8 44.41 6.53 24.65
C VAL A 8 43.24 5.63 25.14
N ALA A 9 43.01 4.36 24.75
CA ALA A 9 43.69 3.29 23.99
C ALA A 9 44.55 2.26 24.77
N LEU A 10 44.06 1.03 24.99
CA LEU A 10 44.72 -0.26 24.66
C LEU A 10 43.81 -1.48 24.91
N ALA A 11 44.28 -2.69 24.56
CA ALA A 11 43.56 -3.97 24.67
C ALA A 11 44.35 -5.02 25.50
N ALA A 12 43.71 -6.14 25.83
CA ALA A 12 44.36 -7.32 26.42
C ALA A 12 43.74 -8.64 25.89
N LEU A 13 44.56 -9.69 25.77
CA LEU A 13 44.15 -11.04 25.37
C LEU A 13 43.98 -11.95 26.60
N LEU A 14 43.17 -13.01 26.45
CA LEU A 14 43.39 -14.28 27.15
C LEU A 14 43.12 -15.45 26.20
N ALA A 15 43.91 -16.51 26.35
CA ALA A 15 43.75 -17.79 25.64
C ALA A 15 43.79 -18.93 26.66
N GLY A 16 43.13 -20.05 26.37
CA GLY A 16 43.09 -21.21 27.26
C GLY A 16 42.68 -22.48 26.53
N CYS A 17 43.57 -23.46 26.51
CA CYS A 17 43.30 -24.82 26.03
C CYS A 17 43.20 -25.77 27.24
N ASN A 18 42.40 -26.84 27.14
CA ASN A 18 42.95 -28.20 27.18
C ASN A 18 41.92 -29.26 26.73
N GLN A 19 42.43 -30.42 26.31
CA GLN A 19 41.69 -31.64 25.92
C GLN A 19 41.76 -32.69 27.07
N PRO A 20 41.05 -33.84 27.03
CA PRO A 20 41.59 -35.01 26.31
C PRO A 20 40.55 -36.02 25.74
N SER A 21 41.06 -36.98 24.94
CA SER A 21 40.55 -38.34 24.63
C SER A 21 39.07 -38.59 24.24
N GLY A 22 38.72 -39.38 23.22
CA GLY A 22 39.53 -40.16 22.26
C GLY A 22 39.18 -41.66 22.23
N SER A 23 38.53 -42.12 21.16
CA SER A 23 38.43 -43.54 20.76
C SER A 23 38.10 -43.65 19.26
N SER A 24 38.36 -44.80 18.64
CA SER A 24 38.22 -45.03 17.19
C SER A 24 37.05 -45.98 16.84
N GLY A 25 36.51 -45.82 15.63
CA GLY A 25 35.49 -46.67 15.00
C GLY A 25 34.94 -45.96 13.75
N GLU A 26 35.50 -46.17 12.55
CA GLU A 26 35.33 -47.34 11.65
C GLU A 26 34.08 -47.20 10.74
N LYS A 27 34.36 -47.10 9.43
CA LYS A 27 33.47 -47.29 8.24
C LYS A 27 32.04 -46.70 8.22
N ALA A 28 31.93 -45.60 7.49
CA ALA A 28 31.18 -45.48 6.23
C ALA A 28 29.78 -46.15 6.09
N THR A 29 28.78 -45.29 5.89
CA THR A 29 27.70 -45.52 4.90
C THR A 29 27.43 -44.24 4.13
N SER A 30 26.91 -44.37 2.90
CA SER A 30 26.66 -43.26 1.98
C SER A 30 25.45 -42.40 2.37
N ASP A 31 25.46 -41.18 1.83
CA ASP A 31 24.30 -40.43 1.30
C ASP A 31 22.92 -40.66 1.94
N SER A 32 22.42 -39.63 2.60
CA SER A 32 21.00 -39.31 2.65
C SER A 32 20.86 -37.80 2.82
N GLY A 33 20.85 -37.07 1.70
CA GLY A 33 20.67 -35.62 1.67
C GLY A 33 19.32 -35.17 2.24
N PHE A 34 19.26 -34.88 3.54
CA PHE A 34 18.11 -34.23 4.17
C PHE A 34 18.05 -32.76 3.73
N VAL A 35 17.41 -32.51 2.59
CA VAL A 35 16.93 -31.18 2.23
C VAL A 35 15.73 -30.88 3.15
N PRO A 36 15.76 -29.80 3.96
CA PRO A 36 14.61 -29.45 4.78
C PRO A 36 13.41 -29.12 3.88
N PRO A 37 12.17 -29.39 4.32
CA PRO A 37 11.00 -29.05 3.51
C PRO A 37 11.01 -27.57 3.14
N VAL A 38 10.96 -27.27 1.83
CA VAL A 38 10.72 -25.91 1.36
C VAL A 38 9.28 -25.57 1.70
N GLU A 39 9.09 -24.88 2.82
CA GLU A 39 7.81 -24.33 3.24
C GLU A 39 7.25 -23.49 2.08
N PRO A 40 6.02 -23.78 1.58
CA PRO A 40 5.50 -23.10 0.40
C PRO A 40 5.42 -21.59 0.64
N ALA A 41 6.28 -20.84 -0.07
CA ALA A 41 6.27 -19.39 -0.02
C ALA A 41 4.86 -18.91 -0.39
N ALA A 42 4.16 -18.31 0.58
CA ALA A 42 2.73 -18.01 0.47
C ALA A 42 2.44 -17.28 -0.84
N GLU A 43 1.66 -17.93 -1.73
CA GLU A 43 1.48 -17.47 -3.09
C GLU A 43 0.75 -16.12 -3.07
N ALA A 44 1.52 -15.04 -3.22
CA ALA A 44 1.03 -13.69 -3.01
C ALA A 44 -0.14 -13.45 -3.99
N PRO A 45 -1.31 -12.97 -3.51
CA PRO A 45 -2.60 -13.26 -4.13
C PRO A 45 -2.68 -12.94 -5.63
N ALA A 46 -3.37 -13.79 -6.37
CA ALA A 46 -3.66 -13.57 -7.79
C ALA A 46 -4.39 -12.23 -8.00
N PRO A 47 -4.12 -11.49 -9.09
CA PRO A 47 -4.79 -10.21 -9.34
C PRO A 47 -6.29 -10.45 -9.54
N ALA A 48 -7.12 -9.82 -8.71
CA ALA A 48 -8.56 -10.03 -8.67
C ALA A 48 -9.21 -9.88 -10.06
N SER A 49 -10.14 -10.79 -10.36
CA SER A 49 -10.99 -10.71 -11.57
C SER A 49 -11.67 -9.35 -11.64
N ALA A 50 -11.76 -8.77 -12.84
CA ALA A 50 -12.45 -7.50 -13.03
C ALA A 50 -13.90 -7.61 -12.53
N VAL A 51 -14.29 -6.67 -11.68
CA VAL A 51 -15.67 -6.56 -11.19
C VAL A 51 -16.57 -6.00 -12.31
N THR A 52 -17.89 -6.22 -12.23
CA THR A 52 -18.84 -5.81 -13.27
C THR A 52 -20.00 -5.04 -12.66
N GLY A 53 -20.35 -3.89 -13.26
CA GLY A 53 -21.39 -3.00 -12.76
C GLY A 53 -20.94 -2.16 -11.56
N PHE A 54 -21.92 -1.54 -10.90
CA PHE A 54 -21.74 -0.67 -9.74
C PHE A 54 -22.65 -1.15 -8.60
N SER A 55 -22.14 -1.17 -7.37
CA SER A 55 -22.97 -1.34 -6.16
C SER A 55 -22.21 -0.92 -4.89
N HIS A 56 -22.87 -0.15 -4.02
CA HIS A 56 -22.42 0.17 -2.65
C HIS A 56 -23.35 -0.41 -1.58
N VAL A 57 -22.84 -0.60 -0.36
CA VAL A 57 -23.65 -0.77 0.84
C VAL A 57 -24.09 0.61 1.35
N LYS A 58 -25.40 0.79 1.56
CA LYS A 58 -25.99 2.05 2.02
C LYS A 58 -25.81 2.28 3.52
N GLY A 59 -25.61 3.54 3.92
CA GLY A 59 -25.36 3.93 5.30
C GLY A 59 -24.00 3.50 5.86
N GLU A 60 -23.11 2.91 5.05
CA GLU A 60 -21.72 2.66 5.41
C GLU A 60 -20.89 3.88 5.00
N ASP A 61 -20.70 4.80 5.94
CA ASP A 61 -19.95 6.04 5.72
C ASP A 61 -18.45 5.75 5.60
N LEU A 62 -18.00 5.67 4.35
CA LEU A 62 -16.62 5.41 3.94
C LEU A 62 -15.89 6.67 3.44
N PHE A 63 -16.48 7.86 3.59
CA PHE A 63 -15.98 9.12 3.04
C PHE A 63 -14.55 9.49 3.47
N GLY A 64 -13.81 10.09 2.54
CA GLY A 64 -12.52 10.75 2.76
C GLY A 64 -11.40 10.27 1.86
N TYR A 65 -10.21 10.86 2.04
CA TYR A 65 -8.98 10.51 1.33
C TYR A 65 -8.19 9.43 2.08
N TYR A 66 -7.79 8.39 1.35
CA TYR A 66 -6.99 7.27 1.81
C TYR A 66 -5.59 7.39 1.22
N ILE A 67 -4.59 7.64 2.07
CA ILE A 67 -3.22 7.96 1.67
C ILE A 67 -2.33 6.70 1.79
N PRO A 68 -1.62 6.28 0.73
CA PRO A 68 -0.79 5.07 0.77
C PRO A 68 0.40 5.24 1.73
N SER A 69 0.62 4.26 2.60
CA SER A 69 1.72 4.22 3.58
C SER A 69 3.09 3.89 2.95
N SER A 70 3.15 3.64 1.65
CA SER A 70 4.34 3.28 0.87
C SER A 70 4.20 3.79 -0.57
N GLU A 71 5.30 4.16 -1.25
CA GLU A 71 5.22 4.64 -2.63
C GLU A 71 4.62 3.57 -3.58
N VAL A 72 3.65 4.00 -4.40
CA VAL A 72 3.06 3.23 -5.49
C VAL A 72 3.29 4.02 -6.77
N LYS A 73 4.13 3.52 -7.67
CA LYS A 73 4.66 4.30 -8.80
C LYS A 73 4.91 3.47 -10.05
N VAL A 74 4.49 3.98 -11.21
CA VAL A 74 4.72 3.41 -12.54
C VAL A 74 5.35 4.46 -13.44
N GLY A 75 6.63 4.28 -13.78
CA GLY A 75 7.40 5.30 -14.49
C GLY A 75 7.51 6.57 -13.64
N THR A 76 6.98 7.69 -14.15
CA THR A 76 6.94 8.96 -13.43
C THR A 76 5.65 9.14 -12.61
N TRP A 77 4.59 8.37 -12.87
CA TRP A 77 3.28 8.49 -12.22
C TRP A 77 3.26 7.82 -10.86
N LYS A 78 3.02 8.61 -9.80
CA LYS A 78 2.94 8.17 -8.40
C LYS A 78 1.50 8.34 -7.90
N LEU A 79 0.92 7.33 -7.25
CA LEU A 79 -0.37 7.43 -6.55
C LEU A 79 -0.25 8.41 -5.39
N ASP A 80 -1.17 9.37 -5.31
CA ASP A 80 -1.27 10.34 -4.22
C ASP A 80 -2.30 9.91 -3.17
N ASN A 81 -3.50 9.53 -3.61
CA ASN A 81 -4.59 9.09 -2.74
C ASN A 81 -5.59 8.20 -3.49
N ILE A 82 -6.44 7.52 -2.71
CA ILE A 82 -7.76 7.06 -3.15
C ILE A 82 -8.79 7.95 -2.45
N ALA A 83 -9.62 8.66 -3.20
CA ALA A 83 -10.75 9.40 -2.67
C ALA A 83 -12.01 8.51 -2.67
N ILE A 84 -12.80 8.56 -1.60
CA ILE A 84 -14.15 8.01 -1.54
C ILE A 84 -15.10 9.15 -1.18
N LEU A 85 -16.13 9.37 -1.99
CA LEU A 85 -17.10 10.47 -1.84
C LEU A 85 -18.34 10.03 -1.03
N GLU A 86 -19.34 10.90 -0.93
CA GLU A 86 -20.57 10.64 -0.17
C GLU A 86 -21.52 9.64 -0.85
N GLU A 87 -22.47 9.05 -0.11
CA GLU A 87 -23.53 8.18 -0.66
C GLU A 87 -24.33 8.87 -1.79
N ALA A 88 -24.45 10.21 -1.75
CA ALA A 88 -25.08 10.98 -2.82
C ALA A 88 -24.38 10.82 -4.18
N ASP A 89 -23.05 10.70 -4.21
CA ASP A 89 -22.28 10.53 -5.44
C ASP A 89 -22.28 9.07 -5.93
N PHE A 90 -22.35 8.10 -5.00
CA PHE A 90 -22.63 6.72 -5.36
C PHE A 90 -23.98 6.58 -6.07
N VAL A 91 -25.03 7.20 -5.53
CA VAL A 91 -26.38 7.19 -6.11
C VAL A 91 -26.43 7.88 -7.48
N LYS A 92 -25.73 9.00 -7.69
CA LYS A 92 -25.61 9.65 -9.01
C LYS A 92 -24.95 8.71 -10.03
N TRP A 93 -23.79 8.15 -9.67
CA TRP A 93 -23.00 7.30 -10.56
C TRP A 93 -23.73 6.00 -10.94
N GLU A 94 -24.43 5.38 -9.99
CA GLU A 94 -25.27 4.19 -10.23
C GLU A 94 -26.49 4.49 -11.10
N ALA A 95 -27.02 5.72 -11.06
CA ALA A 95 -28.04 6.19 -11.98
C ALA A 95 -27.51 6.54 -13.39
N GLY A 96 -26.19 6.44 -13.61
CA GLY A 96 -25.53 6.76 -14.88
C GLY A 96 -25.11 8.22 -15.03
N ASP A 97 -25.27 9.05 -14.00
CA ASP A 97 -24.70 10.41 -13.98
C ASP A 97 -23.21 10.33 -13.63
N THR A 98 -22.41 10.05 -14.66
CA THR A 98 -20.95 9.96 -14.61
C THR A 98 -20.27 11.21 -15.20
N ALA A 99 -21.01 12.32 -15.33
CA ALA A 99 -20.60 13.50 -16.07
C ALA A 99 -19.84 14.52 -15.21
N GLY A 100 -18.65 14.17 -14.74
CA GLY A 100 -17.86 15.06 -13.87
C GLY A 100 -16.35 14.80 -13.85
N PRO A 101 -15.57 15.70 -13.21
CA PRO A 101 -14.12 15.56 -13.02
C PRO A 101 -13.74 14.65 -11.84
N ALA A 102 -14.73 13.97 -11.25
CA ALA A 102 -14.62 13.07 -10.10
C ALA A 102 -15.74 12.01 -10.18
N GLY A 103 -15.59 10.93 -9.42
CA GLY A 103 -16.58 9.87 -9.25
C GLY A 103 -16.50 9.30 -7.82
N PRO A 104 -17.44 8.44 -7.41
CA PRO A 104 -17.64 8.09 -6.00
C PRO A 104 -16.47 7.34 -5.36
N ILE A 105 -15.65 6.67 -6.18
CA ILE A 105 -14.32 6.20 -5.81
C ILE A 105 -13.37 6.65 -6.91
N MET A 106 -12.29 7.34 -6.56
CA MET A 106 -11.33 7.89 -7.52
C MET A 106 -9.89 7.62 -7.05
N LEU A 107 -9.01 7.22 -7.95
CA LEU A 107 -7.57 7.12 -7.66
C LEU A 107 -6.84 8.28 -8.34
N GLU A 108 -6.11 9.08 -7.57
CA GLU A 108 -5.36 10.24 -8.07
C GLU A 108 -3.87 9.94 -8.17
N PHE A 109 -3.26 10.30 -9.31
CA PHE A 109 -1.84 10.12 -9.58
C PHE A 109 -1.20 11.43 -10.05
N SER A 110 0.03 11.70 -9.63
CA SER A 110 0.88 12.80 -10.10
C SER A 110 2.02 12.32 -10.98
N ASP A 111 2.25 12.99 -12.12
CA ASP A 111 3.46 12.82 -12.92
C ASP A 111 4.62 13.57 -12.24
N THR A 112 5.44 12.82 -11.50
CA THR A 112 6.58 13.36 -10.73
C THR A 112 7.72 13.91 -11.60
N SER A 113 7.60 13.89 -12.93
CA SER A 113 8.49 14.58 -13.86
C SER A 113 7.94 15.92 -14.38
N SER A 114 6.68 16.24 -14.08
CA SER A 114 6.08 17.53 -14.43
C SER A 114 6.55 18.65 -13.48
N ALA A 115 6.24 19.90 -13.82
CA ALA A 115 6.60 21.04 -12.99
C ALA A 115 5.99 20.90 -11.59
N ALA A 116 6.81 21.06 -10.55
CA ALA A 116 6.38 20.98 -9.16
C ALA A 116 6.21 22.39 -8.56
N SER A 117 5.23 22.54 -7.68
CA SER A 117 5.02 23.74 -6.85
C SER A 117 4.63 23.34 -5.43
N GLU A 118 4.70 24.28 -4.50
CA GLU A 118 4.21 24.10 -3.13
C GLU A 118 2.78 24.65 -3.01
N ASN A 119 1.89 23.97 -2.28
CA ASN A 119 0.56 24.47 -1.96
C ASN A 119 0.52 25.20 -0.61
N GLU A 120 -0.63 25.75 -0.22
CA GLU A 120 -0.81 26.50 1.04
C GLU A 120 -0.55 25.67 2.31
N LEU A 121 -0.45 24.35 2.20
CA LEU A 121 -0.15 23.42 3.30
C LEU A 121 1.32 22.95 3.31
N GLY A 122 2.20 23.56 2.50
CA GLY A 122 3.60 23.17 2.37
C GLY A 122 3.83 21.86 1.61
N GLN A 123 2.83 21.36 0.87
CA GLN A 123 2.90 20.08 0.16
C GLN A 123 3.35 20.29 -1.29
N THR A 124 4.26 19.44 -1.77
CA THR A 124 4.64 19.39 -3.18
C THR A 124 3.49 18.85 -4.03
N VAL A 125 2.96 19.66 -4.93
CA VAL A 125 1.98 19.29 -5.95
C VAL A 125 2.61 19.35 -7.35
N TYR A 126 2.12 18.53 -8.27
CA TYR A 126 2.66 18.39 -9.62
C TYR A 126 1.66 18.88 -10.67
N ALA A 127 2.15 19.62 -11.67
CA ALA A 127 1.33 20.29 -12.68
C ALA A 127 0.59 19.36 -13.65
N LYS A 128 0.91 18.06 -13.68
CA LYS A 128 0.13 17.03 -14.37
C LYS A 128 -0.33 15.97 -13.39
N THR A 129 -1.64 15.75 -13.37
CA THR A 129 -2.28 14.65 -12.63
C THR A 129 -3.12 13.78 -13.57
N ALA A 130 -3.43 12.56 -13.13
CA ALA A 130 -4.35 11.64 -13.77
C ALA A 130 -5.37 11.15 -12.72
N ARG A 131 -6.64 11.10 -13.11
CA ARG A 131 -7.77 10.69 -12.26
C ARG A 131 -8.41 9.44 -12.82
N ILE A 132 -8.25 8.33 -12.12
CA ILE A 132 -8.90 7.07 -12.49
C ILE A 132 -10.32 7.10 -11.95
N LEU A 133 -11.29 7.32 -12.85
CA LEU A 133 -12.71 7.17 -12.54
C LEU A 133 -13.16 5.71 -12.73
N PRO A 134 -14.19 5.24 -12.00
CA PRO A 134 -14.49 3.83 -11.93
C PRO A 134 -15.43 3.41 -13.07
N THR A 135 -14.96 2.47 -13.89
CA THR A 135 -15.77 1.75 -14.90
C THR A 135 -16.64 0.64 -14.30
N SER A 136 -16.30 0.19 -13.10
CA SER A 136 -17.08 -0.75 -12.28
C SER A 136 -16.58 -0.75 -10.83
N TYR A 137 -17.46 -0.95 -9.85
CA TYR A 137 -17.06 -1.17 -8.45
C TYR A 137 -18.03 -2.04 -7.65
N LYS A 138 -17.53 -2.61 -6.56
CA LYS A 138 -18.29 -3.10 -5.40
C LYS A 138 -17.63 -2.56 -4.14
N ILE A 139 -18.41 -1.97 -3.24
CA ILE A 139 -17.87 -1.45 -1.98
C ILE A 139 -18.83 -1.61 -0.80
N GLY A 140 -18.27 -1.77 0.39
CA GLY A 140 -18.98 -1.93 1.65
C GLY A 140 -18.92 -3.36 2.19
N GLY A 141 -19.49 -3.59 3.36
CA GLY A 141 -19.30 -4.81 4.13
C GLY A 141 -17.81 -5.05 4.46
N GLY A 142 -17.03 -3.98 4.64
CA GLY A 142 -15.58 -4.06 4.82
C GLY A 142 -14.77 -4.52 3.60
N ASN A 143 -15.35 -4.53 2.39
CA ASN A 143 -14.69 -4.91 1.15
C ASN A 143 -14.69 -3.76 0.13
N ILE A 144 -13.70 -3.73 -0.77
CA ILE A 144 -13.62 -2.80 -1.89
C ILE A 144 -13.01 -3.48 -3.12
N GLN A 145 -13.71 -3.37 -4.25
CA GLN A 145 -13.25 -3.79 -5.58
C GLN A 145 -13.55 -2.66 -6.57
N VAL A 146 -12.55 -2.24 -7.35
CA VAL A 146 -12.68 -1.16 -8.34
C VAL A 146 -11.95 -1.53 -9.62
N THR A 147 -12.54 -1.24 -10.77
CA THR A 147 -11.82 -1.23 -12.06
C THR A 147 -12.07 0.11 -12.75
N GLY A 148 -10.99 0.74 -13.22
CA GLY A 148 -11.02 1.95 -14.02
C GLY A 148 -9.98 1.90 -15.13
N THR A 149 -9.90 2.95 -15.95
CA THR A 149 -8.99 3.03 -17.09
C THR A 149 -8.50 4.46 -17.32
N ASP A 150 -7.22 4.60 -17.64
CA ASP A 150 -6.61 5.83 -18.15
C ASP A 150 -5.79 5.54 -19.43
N VAL A 151 -5.59 6.57 -20.26
CA VAL A 151 -4.85 6.48 -21.54
C VAL A 151 -3.34 6.31 -21.36
N THR A 152 -2.79 6.65 -20.18
CA THR A 152 -1.35 6.58 -19.87
C THR A 152 -1.02 5.40 -18.97
N LEU A 153 -1.86 5.17 -17.95
CA LEU A 153 -1.70 4.10 -16.95
C LEU A 153 -2.38 2.77 -17.35
N GLY A 154 -3.22 2.78 -18.38
CA GLY A 154 -3.97 1.61 -18.86
C GLY A 154 -5.13 1.25 -17.93
N GLN A 155 -5.49 -0.04 -17.88
CA GLN A 155 -6.47 -0.53 -16.90
C GLN A 155 -5.87 -0.51 -15.50
N VAL A 156 -6.64 0.00 -14.54
CA VAL A 156 -6.32 -0.01 -13.12
C VAL A 156 -7.35 -0.87 -12.39
N ARG A 157 -6.88 -1.86 -11.61
CA ARG A 157 -7.72 -2.76 -10.79
C ARG A 157 -7.27 -2.73 -9.33
N LEU A 158 -8.18 -2.42 -8.43
CA LEU A 158 -7.97 -2.43 -6.97
C LEU A 158 -8.90 -3.46 -6.33
N ASP A 159 -8.38 -4.24 -5.40
CA ASP A 159 -9.12 -5.20 -4.58
C ASP A 159 -8.56 -5.18 -3.15
N GLY A 160 -9.43 -5.18 -2.14
CA GLY A 160 -8.99 -5.22 -0.76
C GLY A 160 -10.10 -5.04 0.28
N THR A 161 -9.67 -4.78 1.51
CA THR A 161 -10.53 -4.76 2.71
C THR A 161 -10.39 -3.45 3.48
N ILE A 162 -11.51 -2.95 3.98
CA ILE A 162 -11.63 -1.78 4.86
C ILE A 162 -11.92 -2.27 6.28
N ASP A 163 -11.05 -1.97 7.23
CA ASP A 163 -11.38 -2.10 8.66
C ASP A 163 -12.25 -0.91 9.07
N VAL A 164 -13.56 -1.10 9.03
CA VAL A 164 -14.57 -0.08 9.41
C VAL A 164 -14.43 0.33 10.89
N ALA A 165 -13.90 -0.54 11.75
CA ALA A 165 -13.62 -0.19 13.13
C ALA A 165 -12.36 0.68 13.25
N ALA A 166 -11.33 0.45 12.43
CA ALA A 166 -10.18 1.36 12.28
C ALA A 166 -10.59 2.70 11.67
N LEU A 167 -11.44 2.71 10.64
CA LEU A 167 -11.98 3.96 10.06
C LEU A 167 -12.65 4.82 11.14
N LYS A 168 -13.47 4.19 12.00
CA LYS A 168 -14.14 4.86 13.13
C LYS A 168 -13.16 5.39 14.19
N ARG A 169 -12.04 4.68 14.45
CA ARG A 169 -10.99 5.11 15.39
C ARG A 169 -10.16 6.26 14.80
N ALA A 170 -9.70 6.14 13.56
CA ALA A 170 -9.00 7.19 12.82
C ALA A 170 -9.85 8.48 12.75
N ARG A 171 -11.14 8.38 12.43
CA ARG A 171 -12.09 9.49 12.47
C ARG A 171 -12.20 10.18 13.83
N ALA A 172 -12.19 9.40 14.92
CA ALA A 172 -12.23 9.93 16.28
C ALA A 172 -10.89 10.54 16.75
N ALA A 173 -9.77 10.15 16.13
CA ALA A 173 -8.43 10.70 16.39
C ALA A 173 -8.09 11.92 15.51
N GLY A 174 -8.70 12.01 14.32
CA GLY A 174 -8.53 13.09 13.34
C GLY A 174 -7.69 12.70 12.12
N PRO A 175 -7.61 13.59 11.10
CA PRO A 175 -6.81 13.41 9.89
C PRO A 175 -5.37 12.98 10.16
N GLY A 176 -4.89 11.97 9.43
CA GLY A 176 -3.49 11.52 9.51
C GLY A 176 -3.16 10.69 10.74
N ALA A 177 -4.17 10.20 11.46
CA ALA A 177 -3.97 9.16 12.49
C ALA A 177 -3.17 7.98 11.93
N ASN A 178 -2.14 7.54 12.65
CA ASN A 178 -1.24 6.46 12.23
C ASN A 178 -1.89 5.06 12.45
N GLU A 179 -2.99 4.83 11.76
CA GLU A 179 -3.78 3.61 11.81
C GLU A 179 -4.16 3.15 10.39
N THR A 180 -3.80 1.93 10.02
CA THR A 180 -4.10 1.37 8.69
C THR A 180 -5.57 0.97 8.59
N VAL A 181 -6.34 1.80 7.88
CA VAL A 181 -7.78 1.61 7.66
C VAL A 181 -8.07 0.69 6.47
N LEU A 182 -7.33 0.84 5.38
CA LEU A 182 -7.56 0.12 4.12
C LEU A 182 -6.30 -0.68 3.73
N ARG A 183 -6.49 -1.93 3.28
CA ARG A 183 -5.43 -2.82 2.78
C ARG A 183 -5.80 -3.39 1.42
N THR A 184 -4.91 -3.34 0.43
CA THR A 184 -5.24 -3.73 -0.96
C THR A 184 -4.12 -4.42 -1.72
N GLY A 185 -4.51 -5.11 -2.79
CA GLY A 185 -3.71 -5.24 -4.01
C GLY A 185 -4.15 -4.19 -5.04
N LEU A 186 -3.21 -3.74 -5.87
CA LEU A 186 -3.47 -2.82 -6.98
C LEU A 186 -2.71 -3.30 -8.22
N MET A 187 -3.35 -3.35 -9.37
CA MET A 187 -2.74 -3.60 -10.66
C MET A 187 -2.89 -2.37 -11.54
N ILE A 188 -1.78 -1.88 -12.11
CA ILE A 188 -1.72 -0.73 -13.01
C ILE A 188 -1.13 -1.20 -14.33
N GLY A 189 -1.96 -1.29 -15.37
CA GLY A 189 -1.62 -1.97 -16.61
C GLY A 189 -1.26 -3.44 -16.34
N SER A 190 0.00 -3.81 -16.57
CA SER A 190 0.56 -5.12 -16.25
C SER A 190 1.33 -5.17 -14.91
N THR A 191 1.45 -4.05 -14.19
CA THR A 191 2.30 -3.91 -12.98
C THR A 191 1.51 -4.23 -11.71
N PRO A 192 1.86 -5.29 -10.95
CA PRO A 192 1.18 -5.62 -9.69
C PRO A 192 1.87 -4.99 -8.47
N PHE A 193 1.07 -4.37 -7.61
CA PHE A 193 1.42 -3.94 -6.25
C PHE A 193 0.60 -4.78 -5.27
N LYS A 194 1.22 -5.26 -4.19
CA LYS A 194 0.61 -6.17 -3.22
C LYS A 194 0.88 -5.70 -1.79
N ASN A 195 0.01 -6.09 -0.87
CA ASN A 195 0.09 -5.77 0.56
C ASN A 195 0.12 -4.26 0.85
N LEU A 196 -0.50 -3.45 -0.02
CA LEU A 196 -0.62 -2.01 0.17
C LEU A 196 -1.45 -1.72 1.41
N SER A 197 -1.11 -0.64 2.10
CA SER A 197 -1.74 -0.17 3.33
C SER A 197 -1.97 1.33 3.21
N PHE A 198 -3.11 1.81 3.72
CA PHE A 198 -3.52 3.21 3.60
C PHE A 198 -4.00 3.76 4.95
N LEU A 199 -3.65 5.02 5.22
CA LEU A 199 -4.14 5.82 6.35
C LEU A 199 -5.32 6.69 5.89
N TRP A 200 -6.25 7.00 6.79
CA TRP A 200 -7.36 7.92 6.50
C TRP A 200 -7.00 9.36 6.86
N PHE A 201 -7.31 10.30 5.97
CA PHE A 201 -6.99 11.74 6.13
C PHE A 201 -8.24 12.65 6.15
N GLY A 202 -9.44 12.09 6.10
CA GLY A 202 -10.68 12.86 6.12
C GLY A 202 -10.97 13.58 4.83
N GLY A 203 -11.72 14.67 4.95
CA GLY A 203 -12.35 15.45 3.89
C GLY A 203 -13.37 16.40 4.51
N ASP A 204 -13.95 17.27 3.70
CA ASP A 204 -15.03 18.22 3.97
C ASP A 204 -15.97 18.23 2.75
#